data_AF-A0A9W8PS07-F1
#
_entry.id   AF-A0A9W8PS07-F1
#
_cell.length_a   1.000
_cell.length_b   1.000
_cell.length_c   1.000
_cell.angle_alpha   90.00
_cell.angle_beta   90.00
_cell.angle_gamma   90.00
#
_symmetry.space_group_name_H-M   'P 1'
#
loop_
_entity.id
_entity.type
_entity.pdbx_description
1 polymer ?
#
loop_
_entity_poly.entity_id
_entity_poly.type
_entity_poly.pdbx_seq_one_letter_code
_entity_poly.pdbx_strand_id
1 'polypeptide(L)'
;MLFILRYLILFATLVAAQGCNLAGNFTCPSGAHIVVARGSLEPQGSGLMGAVAQQINARIPNSDISPLKYPAIYEPYKPSQTEGVRNLAKVVRDYAARCPETKMILLGYSQGKSLEP
;
A
#
# COMPACT_ATOMS: atom_id res chain seq x y z
N MET A 1 0.48 -66.64 -20.36
CA MET A 1 0.87 -66.76 -18.95
C MET A 1 0.26 -65.58 -18.18
N LEU A 2 -0.94 -65.78 -17.64
CA LEU A 2 -1.60 -64.90 -16.67
C LEU A 2 -0.83 -64.93 -15.35
N PHE A 3 -0.51 -63.78 -14.75
CA PHE A 3 -0.46 -63.50 -13.30
C PHE A 3 -0.54 -61.97 -13.15
N ILE A 4 -1.73 -61.39 -12.94
CA ILE A 4 -2.39 -61.14 -11.64
C ILE A 4 -1.64 -60.10 -10.80
N LEU A 5 -2.30 -58.93 -10.64
CA LEU A 5 -2.34 -58.02 -9.47
C LEU A 5 -0.99 -57.49 -8.93
N ARG A 6 -0.83 -56.23 -8.52
CA ARG A 6 -1.70 -55.41 -7.68
C ARG A 6 -0.94 -54.10 -7.40
N TYR A 7 -1.70 -53.02 -7.23
CA TYR A 7 -1.32 -51.80 -6.51
C TYR A 7 -0.12 -50.98 -7.02
N LEU A 8 -0.43 -49.95 -7.80
CA LEU A 8 0.14 -48.64 -7.52
C LEU A 8 -1.02 -47.65 -7.37
N ILE A 9 -1.39 -47.46 -6.11
CA ILE A 9 -2.32 -46.45 -5.61
C ILE A 9 -1.75 -45.09 -6.03
N LEU A 10 -2.36 -44.44 -7.02
CA LEU A 10 -2.12 -43.01 -7.20
C LEU A 10 -2.86 -42.28 -6.07
N PHE A 11 -2.09 -41.85 -5.07
CA PHE A 11 -2.55 -40.90 -4.07
C PHE A 11 -2.91 -39.58 -4.78
N ALA A 12 -4.20 -39.33 -4.95
CA ALA A 12 -4.67 -37.98 -5.23
C ALA A 12 -4.56 -37.17 -3.93
N THR A 13 -3.45 -36.46 -3.75
CA THR A 13 -3.33 -35.48 -2.66
C THR A 13 -4.20 -34.28 -3.00
N LEU A 14 -5.38 -34.22 -2.41
CA LEU A 14 -6.17 -33.00 -2.37
C LEU A 14 -5.44 -32.03 -1.43
N VAL A 15 -4.60 -31.16 -1.96
CA VAL A 15 -4.11 -30.01 -1.19
C VAL A 15 -5.28 -29.06 -1.06
N ALA A 16 -5.96 -29.10 0.09
CA ALA A 16 -6.87 -28.04 0.46
C ALA A 16 -6.05 -26.77 0.67
N ALA A 17 -6.02 -25.89 -0.34
CA ALA A 17 -5.59 -24.52 -0.14
C ALA A 17 -6.58 -23.87 0.82
N GLN A 18 -6.27 -23.88 2.12
CA GLN A 18 -6.90 -22.97 3.06
C GLN A 18 -6.49 -21.57 2.64
N GLY A 19 -7.33 -20.96 1.80
CA GLY A 19 -7.29 -19.53 1.55
C GLY A 19 -7.37 -18.86 2.92
N CYS A 20 -6.25 -18.36 3.40
CA CYS A 20 -6.19 -17.55 4.60
C CYS A 20 -6.93 -16.25 4.26
N ASN A 21 -8.25 -16.26 4.39
CA ASN A 21 -9.05 -15.05 4.43
C ASN A 21 -8.78 -14.38 5.77
N LEU A 22 -7.57 -13.84 5.93
CA LEU A 22 -7.35 -12.69 6.80
C LEU A 22 -8.00 -11.50 6.11
N ALA A 23 -9.33 -11.50 6.06
CA ALA A 23 -10.07 -10.25 6.03
C ALA A 23 -9.81 -9.59 7.39
N GLY A 24 -8.63 -9.01 7.56
CA GLY A 24 -8.40 -8.06 8.64
C GLY A 24 -9.48 -7.00 8.48
N ASN A 25 -10.29 -6.80 9.52
CA ASN A 25 -11.34 -5.79 9.53
C ASN A 25 -10.70 -4.42 9.24
N PHE A 26 -10.71 -4.02 7.98
CA PHE A 26 -10.21 -2.72 7.55
C PHE A 26 -11.23 -1.68 8.01
N THR A 27 -10.88 -0.93 9.05
CA THR A 27 -11.73 0.12 9.61
C THR A 27 -11.30 1.47 9.06
N CYS A 28 -12.25 2.21 8.47
CA CYS A 28 -12.01 3.57 8.05
C CYS A 28 -11.79 4.49 9.26
N PRO A 29 -10.74 5.33 9.27
CA PRO A 29 -10.52 6.30 10.33
C PRO A 29 -11.65 7.33 10.33
N SER A 30 -12.10 7.69 11.53
CA SER A 30 -13.08 8.76 11.74
C SER A 30 -12.44 10.16 11.65
N GLY A 31 -11.12 10.25 11.71
CA GLY A 31 -10.34 11.44 11.35
C GLY A 31 -10.09 11.51 9.84
N ALA A 32 -8.82 11.63 9.46
CA ALA A 32 -8.37 11.69 8.07
C ALA A 32 -7.38 10.56 7.73
N HIS A 33 -7.23 10.29 6.44
CA HIS A 33 -6.15 9.44 5.91
C HIS A 33 -5.03 10.30 5.33
N ILE A 34 -3.87 10.29 5.97
CA ILE A 34 -2.74 11.17 5.62
C ILE A 34 -1.74 10.38 4.77
N VAL A 35 -1.70 10.63 3.47
CA VAL A 35 -0.72 10.01 2.57
C VAL A 35 0.51 10.90 2.48
N VAL A 36 1.70 10.32 2.68
CA VAL A 36 2.97 11.06 2.67
C VAL A 36 3.89 10.58 1.56
N ALA A 37 4.15 11.44 0.57
CA ALA A 37 5.13 11.22 -0.48
C ALA A 37 6.48 11.87 -0.10
N ARG A 38 7.44 11.02 0.30
CA ARG A 38 8.82 11.43 0.62
C ARG A 38 9.54 12.02 -0.59
N GLY A 39 10.63 12.74 -0.38
CA GLY A 39 11.56 13.23 -1.41
C GLY A 39 12.54 12.17 -1.89
N SER A 40 13.34 12.54 -2.90
CA SER A 40 14.38 11.66 -3.46
C SER A 40 15.38 11.22 -2.38
N LEU A 41 15.80 9.95 -2.44
CA LEU A 41 16.81 9.32 -1.59
C LEU A 41 16.44 9.22 -0.10
N GLU A 42 15.25 9.67 0.30
CA GLU A 42 14.74 9.41 1.64
C GLU A 42 14.42 7.92 1.81
N PRO A 43 14.70 7.30 2.97
CA PRO A 43 14.30 5.92 3.25
C PRO A 43 12.77 5.74 3.12
N GLN A 44 12.33 4.53 2.78
CA GLN A 44 10.89 4.23 2.73
C GLN A 44 10.23 4.55 4.08
N GLY A 45 9.23 5.43 4.05
CA GLY A 45 8.63 6.03 5.25
C GLY A 45 8.13 7.43 4.93
N SER A 46 7.74 8.19 5.95
CA SER A 46 7.17 9.54 5.79
C SER A 46 8.21 10.61 5.43
N GLY A 47 9.51 10.28 5.47
CA GLY A 47 10.59 11.24 5.25
C GLY A 47 10.50 12.47 6.16
N LEU A 48 11.03 13.59 5.70
CA LEU A 48 11.00 14.89 6.37
C LEU A 48 9.58 15.36 6.69
N MET A 49 8.58 14.97 5.88
CA MET A 49 7.17 15.32 6.12
C MET A 49 6.51 14.51 7.24
N GLY A 50 7.20 13.52 7.82
CA GLY A 50 6.71 12.78 8.97
C GLY A 50 6.35 13.66 10.16
N ALA A 51 7.16 14.70 10.45
CA ALA A 51 6.86 15.62 11.55
C ALA A 51 5.56 16.40 11.31
N VAL A 52 5.33 16.88 10.08
CA VAL A 52 4.10 17.57 9.69
C VAL A 52 2.90 16.62 9.76
N ALA A 53 3.04 15.39 9.25
CA ALA A 53 2.00 14.37 9.33
C ALA A 53 1.59 14.07 10.78
N GLN A 54 2.57 13.96 11.70
CA GLN A 54 2.29 13.75 13.12
C GLN A 54 1.60 14.95 13.78
N GLN A 55 1.98 16.18 13.43
CA GLN A 55 1.29 17.38 13.91
C GLN A 55 -0.16 17.45 13.43
N ILE A 56 -0.44 17.05 12.20
CA ILE A 56 -1.81 16.94 11.67
C ILE A 56 -2.58 15.87 12.44
N ASN A 57 -2.00 14.68 12.61
CA ASN A 57 -2.63 13.58 13.35
C ASN A 57 -2.94 13.96 14.81
N ALA A 58 -2.09 14.75 15.45
CA ALA A 58 -2.34 15.26 16.80
C ALA A 58 -3.51 16.27 16.88
N ARG A 59 -3.80 17.00 15.79
CA ARG A 59 -4.90 17.98 15.70
C ARG A 59 -6.20 17.39 15.17
N ILE A 60 -6.10 16.29 14.41
CA ILE A 60 -7.23 15.55 13.85
C ILE A 60 -7.16 14.14 14.45
N PRO A 61 -7.70 13.93 15.66
CA PRO A 61 -7.63 12.64 16.33
C PRO A 61 -8.29 11.53 15.51
N ASN A 62 -7.85 10.29 15.71
CA ASN A 62 -8.29 9.12 14.95
C ASN A 62 -7.99 9.17 13.45
N SER A 63 -6.99 9.96 13.05
CA SER A 63 -6.40 9.88 11.71
C SER A 63 -5.34 8.77 11.66
N ASP A 64 -4.98 8.35 10.45
CA ASP A 64 -3.84 7.47 10.20
C ASP A 64 -2.85 8.09 9.21
N ILE A 65 -1.59 7.66 9.30
CA ILE A 65 -0.50 8.15 8.44
C ILE A 65 0.00 6.99 7.60
N SER A 66 -0.02 7.17 6.29
CA SER A 66 0.33 6.15 5.30
C SER A 66 1.44 6.68 4.37
N PRO A 67 2.70 6.25 4.58
CA PRO A 67 3.77 6.57 3.64
C PRO A 67 3.52 5.96 2.27
N LEU A 68 3.60 6.77 1.22
CA LEU A 68 3.51 6.29 -0.15
C LEU A 68 4.71 5.39 -0.47
N LYS A 69 4.43 4.19 -0.99
CA LYS A 69 5.45 3.29 -1.53
C LYS A 69 5.71 3.63 -2.99
N TYR A 70 6.92 4.11 -3.25
CA TYR A 70 7.42 4.39 -4.60
C TYR A 70 8.95 4.51 -4.56
N PRO A 71 9.65 4.47 -5.71
CA PRO A 71 11.12 4.37 -5.72
C PRO A 71 11.83 5.54 -5.02
N ALA A 72 11.34 6.77 -5.20
CA ALA A 72 11.96 8.00 -4.72
C ALA A 72 13.48 8.06 -4.98
N ILE A 73 13.92 7.66 -6.18
CA ILE A 73 15.34 7.77 -6.58
C ILE A 73 15.57 9.08 -7.34
N TYR A 74 16.78 9.63 -7.23
CA TYR A 74 17.16 10.84 -7.96
C TYR A 74 17.53 10.54 -9.42
N GLU A 75 18.21 9.42 -9.66
CA GLU A 75 18.67 9.03 -11.00
C GLU A 75 18.40 7.53 -11.24
N PRO A 76 17.62 7.15 -12.28
CA PRO A 76 16.88 8.04 -13.17
C PRO A 76 15.62 8.64 -12.51
N TYR A 77 15.47 9.97 -12.57
CA TYR A 77 14.35 10.69 -11.94
C TYR A 77 12.99 10.33 -12.55
N LYS A 78 12.91 10.30 -13.89
CA LYS A 78 11.63 10.21 -14.62
C LYS A 78 10.88 8.89 -14.36
N PRO A 79 11.53 7.70 -14.38
CA PRO A 79 10.87 6.45 -14.02
C PRO A 79 10.35 6.46 -12.58
N SER A 80 11.14 6.98 -11.63
CA SER A 80 10.75 7.13 -10.22
C SER A 80 9.50 7.97 -10.04
N GLN A 81 9.47 9.14 -10.69
CA GLN A 81 8.31 10.03 -10.69
C GLN A 81 7.09 9.35 -11.30
N THR A 82 7.26 8.69 -12.45
CA THR A 82 6.15 8.06 -13.18
C THR A 82 5.53 6.94 -12.35
N GLU A 83 6.34 6.15 -11.66
CA GLU A 83 5.85 5.13 -10.73
C GLU A 83 5.18 5.76 -9.49
N GLY A 84 5.75 6.84 -8.96
CA GLY A 84 5.16 7.60 -7.86
C GLY A 84 3.75 8.11 -8.18
N VAL A 85 3.54 8.72 -9.36
CA VAL A 85 2.22 9.17 -9.83
C VAL A 85 1.25 8.00 -9.93
N ARG A 86 1.65 6.90 -10.58
CA ARG A 86 0.79 5.71 -10.72
C ARG A 86 0.38 5.14 -9.37
N ASN A 87 1.32 5.01 -8.44
CA ASN A 87 1.05 4.46 -7.12
C ASN A 87 0.21 5.40 -6.27
N LEU A 88 0.45 6.72 -6.31
CA LEU A 88 -0.39 7.68 -5.58
C LEU A 88 -1.83 7.65 -6.10
N ALA A 89 -2.02 7.70 -7.42
CA ALA A 89 -3.34 7.63 -8.03
C ALA A 89 -4.07 6.32 -7.67
N LYS A 90 -3.36 5.19 -7.62
CA LYS A 90 -3.91 3.91 -7.16
C LYS A 90 -4.34 3.97 -5.69
N VAL A 91 -3.46 4.44 -4.81
CA VAL A 91 -3.76 4.55 -3.36
C VAL A 91 -4.98 5.43 -3.12
N VAL A 92 -5.02 6.61 -3.74
CA VAL A 92 -6.12 7.56 -3.61
C VAL A 92 -7.44 6.95 -4.08
N ARG A 93 -7.46 6.34 -5.28
CA ARG A 93 -8.68 5.70 -5.81
C ARG A 93 -9.15 4.54 -4.95
N ASP A 94 -8.25 3.64 -4.60
CA ASP A 94 -8.58 2.46 -3.79
C ASP A 94 -9.05 2.85 -2.39
N TYR A 95 -8.50 3.93 -1.83
CA TYR A 95 -8.91 4.43 -0.52
C TYR A 95 -10.27 5.13 -0.59
N ALA A 96 -10.50 5.99 -1.59
CA ALA A 96 -11.80 6.62 -1.81
C ALA A 96 -12.93 5.60 -2.02
N ALA A 97 -12.65 4.49 -2.72
CA ALA A 97 -13.62 3.41 -2.91
C ALA A 97 -13.92 2.64 -1.60
N ARG A 98 -12.91 2.46 -0.75
CA ARG A 98 -13.06 1.70 0.51
C ARG A 98 -13.62 2.55 1.65
N CYS A 99 -13.28 3.83 1.71
CA CYS A 99 -13.66 4.78 2.76
C CYS A 99 -14.19 6.08 2.15
N PRO A 100 -15.38 6.05 1.52
CA PRO A 100 -15.92 7.19 0.76
C PRO A 100 -16.14 8.45 1.60
N GLU A 101 -16.40 8.30 2.90
CA GLU A 101 -16.64 9.43 3.82
C GLU A 101 -15.35 9.99 4.44
N THR A 102 -14.27 9.19 4.49
CA THR A 102 -13.00 9.61 5.11
C THR A 102 -12.29 10.63 4.22
N LYS A 103 -11.89 11.75 4.82
CA LYS A 103 -11.10 12.77 4.10
C LYS A 103 -9.65 12.32 3.95
N MET A 104 -9.05 12.58 2.79
CA MET A 104 -7.64 12.32 2.54
C MET A 104 -6.83 13.63 2.58
N ILE A 105 -5.64 13.57 3.17
CA ILE A 105 -4.65 14.65 3.17
C ILE A 105 -3.42 14.13 2.44
N LEU A 106 -2.99 14.83 1.39
CA LEU A 106 -1.81 14.46 0.62
C LEU A 106 -0.66 15.40 0.97
N LEU A 107 0.44 14.86 1.48
CA LEU A 107 1.67 15.62 1.78
C LEU A 107 2.77 15.18 0.83
N GLY A 108 3.42 16.14 0.18
CA GLY A 108 4.52 15.88 -0.75
C GLY A 108 5.68 16.85 -0.54
N TYR A 109 6.91 16.32 -0.54
CA TYR A 109 8.15 17.11 -0.43
C TYR A 109 9.15 16.74 -1.52
N SER A 110 9.87 17.72 -2.06
CA SER A 110 10.86 17.53 -3.14
C SER A 110 10.24 16.74 -4.32
N GLN A 111 10.75 15.57 -4.70
CA GLN A 111 10.14 14.70 -5.72
C GLN A 111 8.69 14.34 -5.41
N GLY A 112 8.37 14.10 -4.13
CA GLY A 112 7.02 13.76 -3.68
C GLY A 112 5.98 14.84 -3.98
N LYS A 113 6.38 16.11 -4.08
CA LYS A 113 5.50 17.22 -4.51
C LYS A 113 5.10 17.09 -5.98
N SER A 114 5.96 16.52 -6.81
CA SER A 114 5.75 16.39 -8.26
C SER A 114 4.96 15.14 -8.66
N LEU A 115 4.31 14.47 -7.70
CA LEU A 115 3.49 13.28 -7.93
C LEU A 115 2.01 13.62 -8.14
N GLU A 116 1.71 14.68 -8.89
CA GLU A 116 0.31 15.07 -9.15
C GLU A 116 -0.49 13.88 -9.74
N PRO A 117 -1.56 13.43 -9.08
CA PRO A 117 -2.38 12.31 -9.56
C PRO A 117 -3.30 12.68 -10.72
#